data_AF-A0A0D2U3C4-F1
#
_entry.id   AF-A0A0D2U3C4-F1
#
_cell.length_a   1.000
_cell.length_b   1.000
_cell.length_c   1.000
_cell.angle_alpha   90.00
_cell.angle_beta   90.00
_cell.angle_gamma   90.00
#
_symmetry.space_group_name_H-M   'P 1'
#
loop_
_entity.id
_entity.type
_entity.pdbx_description
1 polymer ?
#
loop_
_entity_poly.entity_id
_entity_poly.type
_entity_poly.pdbx_seq_one_letter_code
_entity_poly.pdbx_strand_id
1 'polypeptide(L)'
;MSFLFGKRKTPSELLRENKRMLDKSIREIERERQGLQTQEKKLIAEIKKSAKQGQMGAVKVMAKDLIRTRHQIEKFFKLKSQLQGISLRIQ
;
A
#
# COMPACT_ATOMS: atom_id res chain seq x y z
N MET A 1 3.06 32.87 31.22
CA MET A 1 1.96 32.27 30.41
C MET A 1 2.24 32.17 28.89
N SER A 2 3.42 32.52 28.36
CA SER A 2 3.71 32.42 26.90
C SER A 2 4.38 31.10 26.45
N PHE A 3 4.62 30.15 27.36
CA PHE A 3 5.29 28.87 27.06
C PHE A 3 4.31 27.70 26.87
N LEU A 4 3.00 27.94 27.09
CA LEU A 4 1.93 26.93 26.99
C LEU A 4 1.22 26.90 25.64
N PHE A 5 1.44 27.90 24.77
CA PHE A 5 0.97 27.89 23.39
C PHE A 5 2.20 27.77 22.48
N GLY A 6 2.48 26.54 22.03
CA GLY A 6 3.59 26.24 21.12
C GLY A 6 3.61 27.20 19.92
N LYS A 7 4.81 27.64 19.52
CA LYS A 7 4.99 28.53 18.37
C LYS A 7 4.24 27.96 17.16
N ARG A 8 3.39 28.78 16.52
CA ARG A 8 2.72 28.41 15.27
C ARG A 8 3.81 28.08 14.25
N LYS A 9 3.73 26.88 13.65
CA LYS A 9 4.66 26.46 12.60
C LYS A 9 4.62 27.47 11.46
N THR A 10 5.80 27.86 10.99
CA THR A 10 5.93 28.66 9.79
C THR A 10 5.43 27.88 8.57
N PRO A 11 4.98 28.55 7.50
CA PRO A 11 4.59 27.86 6.25
C PRO A 11 5.66 26.90 5.73
N SER A 12 6.93 27.27 5.85
CA SER A 12 8.07 26.43 5.46
C SER A 12 8.22 25.17 6.32
N GLU A 13 7.94 25.24 7.62
CA GLU A 13 7.94 24.06 8.51
C GLU A 13 6.78 23.12 8.22
N LEU A 14 5.59 23.67 7.95
CA LEU A 14 4.41 22.89 7.53
C LEU A 14 4.66 22.15 6.22
N LEU A 15 5.29 22.80 5.23
CA LEU A 15 5.65 22.16 3.97
C LEU A 15 6.65 21.01 4.16
N ARG A 16 7.68 21.20 5.00
CA ARG A 16 8.66 20.15 5.33
C ARG A 16 8.01 18.97 6.05
N GLU A 17 7.09 19.23 6.97
CA GLU A 17 6.34 18.19 7.67
C GLU A 17 5.44 17.40 6.72
N ASN A 18 4.68 18.08 5.86
CA ASN A 18 3.83 17.46 4.86
C ASN A 18 4.64 16.58 3.90
N LYS A 19 5.80 17.06 3.42
CA LYS A 19 6.72 16.26 2.61
C LYS A 19 7.17 14.99 3.32
N ARG A 20 7.58 15.09 4.59
CA ARG A 20 7.95 13.92 5.41
C ARG A 20 6.79 12.93 5.57
N MET A 21 5.58 13.43 5.77
CA MET A 21 4.39 12.57 5.88
C MET A 21 4.08 11.86 4.57
N LEU A 22 4.19 12.54 3.43
CA LEU A 22 4.03 11.94 2.10
C LEU A 22 5.08 10.86 1.85
N ASP A 23 6.36 11.14 2.14
CA ASP A 23 7.45 10.18 1.96
C ASP A 23 7.31 8.95 2.88
N LYS A 24 6.75 9.14 4.08
CA LYS A 24 6.40 8.03 4.99
C LYS A 24 5.28 7.19 4.40
N SER A 25 4.21 7.83 3.92
CA SER A 25 3.05 7.16 3.32
C SER A 25 3.43 6.36 2.08
N ILE A 26 4.29 6.90 1.22
CA ILE A 26 4.82 6.18 0.03
C ILE A 26 5.56 4.91 0.44
N ARG A 27 6.37 4.96 1.52
CA ARG A 27 7.11 3.80 2.04
C ARG A 27 6.20 2.76 2.71
N GLU A 28 5.12 3.19 3.34
CA GLU A 28 4.13 2.28 3.92
C GLU A 28 3.35 1.54 2.83
N ILE A 29 2.89 2.26 1.81
CA ILE A 29 2.24 1.67 0.63
C ILE A 29 3.14 0.67 -0.08
N GLU A 30 4.42 0.98 -0.28
CA GLU A 30 5.36 0.05 -0.89
C GLU A 30 5.57 -1.23 -0.07
N ARG A 31 5.66 -1.10 1.27
CA ARG A 31 5.78 -2.26 2.16
C ARG A 31 4.53 -3.15 2.11
N GLU A 32 3.34 -2.55 2.14
CA GLU A 32 2.08 -3.28 2.06
C GLU A 32 1.92 -3.98 0.69
N ARG A 33 2.26 -3.28 -0.40
CA ARG A 33 2.29 -3.84 -1.76
C ARG A 33 3.20 -5.06 -1.86
N GLN A 34 4.41 -4.99 -1.30
CA GLN A 34 5.34 -6.13 -1.29
C GLN A 34 4.81 -7.32 -0.45
N GLY A 35 4.12 -7.02 0.65
CA GLY A 35 3.40 -8.03 1.45
C GLY A 35 2.35 -8.76 0.61
N LEU A 36 1.50 -8.01 -0.10
CA LEU A 36 0.47 -8.58 -0.98
C LEU A 36 1.06 -9.38 -2.15
N GLN A 37 2.18 -8.97 -2.74
CA GLN A 37 2.85 -9.75 -3.79
C GLN A 37 3.36 -11.10 -3.27
N THR A 38 3.87 -11.12 -2.03
CA THR A 38 4.28 -12.37 -1.38
C THR A 38 3.07 -13.27 -1.12
N GLN A 39 1.96 -12.69 -0.66
CA GLN A 39 0.71 -13.42 -0.44
C GLN A 39 0.14 -13.96 -1.75
N GLU A 40 0.20 -13.19 -2.85
CA GLU A 40 -0.21 -13.64 -4.18
C GLU A 40 0.54 -14.91 -4.60
N LYS A 41 1.87 -14.92 -4.43
CA LYS A 41 2.71 -16.10 -4.75
C LYS A 41 2.32 -17.32 -3.91
N LYS A 42 2.08 -17.13 -2.61
CA LYS A 42 1.63 -18.21 -1.71
C LYS A 42 0.27 -18.76 -2.14
N LEU A 43 -0.68 -17.88 -2.43
CA LEU A 43 -2.03 -18.26 -2.86
C LEU A 43 -2.01 -19.02 -4.19
N ILE A 44 -1.16 -18.63 -5.15
CA ILE A 44 -0.97 -19.38 -6.40
C ILE A 44 -0.46 -20.81 -6.12
N ALA A 45 0.51 -20.96 -5.21
CA ALA A 45 1.03 -22.28 -4.85
C ALA A 45 -0.04 -23.14 -4.17
N GLU A 46 -0.84 -22.55 -3.29
CA GLU A 46 -1.94 -23.22 -2.59
C GLU A 46 -3.06 -23.64 -3.55
N ILE A 47 -3.47 -22.76 -4.47
CA ILE A 47 -4.44 -23.08 -5.53
C ILE A 47 -3.97 -24.29 -6.34
N LYS A 48 -2.70 -24.31 -6.75
CA LYS A 48 -2.12 -25.45 -7.50
C LYS A 48 -2.15 -26.74 -6.68
N LYS A 49 -1.87 -26.67 -5.37
CA LYS A 49 -1.90 -27.82 -4.47
C LYS A 49 -3.33 -28.36 -4.31
N SER A 50 -4.30 -27.51 -4.00
CA SER A 50 -5.69 -27.92 -3.82
C SER A 50 -6.34 -28.41 -5.12
N ALA A 51 -5.93 -27.86 -6.27
CA ALA A 51 -6.36 -28.36 -7.58
C ALA A 51 -5.88 -29.80 -7.82
N LYS A 52 -4.61 -30.11 -7.49
CA LYS A 52 -4.08 -31.48 -7.58
C LYS A 52 -4.79 -32.46 -6.64
N GLN A 53 -5.29 -31.96 -5.51
CA GLN A 53 -6.07 -32.75 -4.53
C GLN A 53 -7.55 -32.91 -4.93
N GLY A 54 -7.98 -32.36 -6.07
CA GLY A 54 -9.37 -32.43 -6.52
C GLY A 54 -10.35 -31.53 -5.75
N GLN A 55 -9.87 -30.65 -4.87
CA GLN A 55 -10.69 -29.78 -4.03
C GLN A 55 -11.18 -28.54 -4.79
N MET A 56 -11.99 -28.75 -5.83
CA MET A 56 -12.42 -27.68 -6.74
C MET A 56 -13.28 -26.59 -6.07
N GLY A 57 -13.98 -26.90 -4.98
CA GLY A 57 -14.71 -25.91 -4.18
C GLY A 57 -13.75 -24.87 -3.57
N ALA A 58 -12.67 -25.33 -2.95
CA ALA A 58 -11.65 -24.47 -2.35
C ALA A 58 -10.89 -23.66 -3.42
N VAL A 59 -10.57 -24.29 -4.55
CA VAL A 59 -9.92 -23.61 -5.70
C VAL A 59 -10.74 -22.41 -6.20
N LYS A 60 -12.07 -22.55 -6.30
CA LYS A 60 -12.95 -21.44 -6.73
C LYS A 60 -12.92 -20.26 -5.76
N VAL A 61 -12.88 -20.51 -4.46
CA VAL A 61 -12.81 -19.44 -3.45
C VAL A 61 -11.45 -18.76 -3.50
N MET A 62 -10.37 -19.53 -3.46
CA MET A 62 -9.00 -18.98 -3.52
C MET A 62 -8.72 -18.23 -4.83
N ALA A 63 -9.30 -18.66 -5.96
CA ALA A 63 -9.17 -17.93 -7.22
C ALA A 63 -9.83 -16.54 -7.17
N LYS A 64 -10.96 -16.39 -6.47
CA LYS A 64 -11.57 -15.06 -6.24
C LYS A 64 -10.66 -14.19 -5.38
N ASP A 65 -10.07 -14.75 -4.33
CA ASP A 65 -9.13 -14.04 -3.48
C ASP A 65 -7.87 -13.61 -4.25
N LEU A 66 -7.38 -14.44 -5.18
CA LEU A 66 -6.26 -14.09 -6.04
C LEU A 66 -6.54 -12.84 -6.88
N ILE A 67 -7.72 -12.78 -7.49
CA ILE A 67 -8.13 -11.63 -8.30
C ILE A 67 -8.24 -10.37 -7.43
N ARG A 68 -8.79 -10.48 -6.21
CA ARG A 68 -8.87 -9.35 -5.26
C ARG A 68 -7.48 -8.84 -4.88
N THR A 69 -6.55 -9.74 -4.54
CA THR A 69 -5.16 -9.39 -4.20
C THR A 69 -4.48 -8.66 -5.37
N ARG A 70 -4.67 -9.11 -6.61
CA ARG A 70 -4.15 -8.43 -7.80
C ARG A 70 -4.71 -7.02 -7.97
N HIS A 71 -6.01 -6.84 -7.79
CA HIS A 71 -6.63 -5.51 -7.84
C HIS A 71 -6.10 -4.58 -6.75
N GLN A 72 -5.86 -5.10 -5.54
CA GLN A 72 -5.25 -4.32 -4.45
C GLN A 72 -3.81 -3.90 -4.80
N ILE A 73 -2.99 -4.81 -5.36
CA ILE A 73 -1.64 -4.49 -5.82
C ILE A 73 -1.68 -3.38 -6.89
N GLU A 74 -2.57 -3.48 -7.87
CA GLU A 74 -2.74 -2.44 -8.90
C GLU A 74 -3.19 -1.10 -8.31
N LYS A 75 -4.14 -1.12 -7.36
CA LYS A 75 -4.58 0.07 -6.63
C LYS A 75 -3.41 0.73 -5.91
N PHE A 76 -2.53 -0.03 -5.27
CA PHE A 76 -1.34 0.51 -4.60
C PHE A 76 -0.32 1.10 -5.57
N PHE A 77 -0.15 0.53 -6.77
CA PHE A 77 0.67 1.18 -7.82
C PHE A 77 0.10 2.55 -8.20
N LYS A 78 -1.22 2.65 -8.43
CA LYS A 78 -1.88 3.92 -8.74
C LYS A 78 -1.73 4.95 -7.61
N LEU A 79 -1.98 4.53 -6.37
CA LEU A 79 -1.85 5.39 -5.18
C LEU A 79 -0.41 5.91 -5.01
N LYS A 80 0.59 5.05 -5.20
CA LYS A 80 2.00 5.47 -5.17
C LYS A 80 2.28 6.55 -6.22
N SER A 81 1.87 6.33 -7.47
CA SER A 81 2.10 7.31 -8.54
C SER A 81 1.41 8.65 -8.25
N GLN A 82 0.20 8.63 -7.67
CA GLN A 82 -0.51 9.83 -7.25
C GLN A 82 0.25 10.58 -6.15
N LEU A 83 0.69 9.89 -5.09
CA LEU A 83 1.45 10.50 -3.99
C LEU A 83 2.81 11.03 -4.45
N GLN A 84 3.49 10.31 -5.34
CA GLN A 84 4.73 10.80 -5.96
C GLN A 84 4.48 12.06 -6.78
N GLY A 85 3.40 12.10 -7.58
CA GLY A 85 3.01 13.30 -8.33
C GLY A 85 2.70 14.50 -7.44
N ILE A 86 2.04 14.29 -6.29
CA ILE A 86 1.80 15.35 -5.29
C ILE A 86 3.12 15.80 -4.64
N SER A 87 4.00 14.87 -4.26
CA SER A 87 5.30 15.18 -3.65
C SER A 87 6.17 16.04 -4.58
N LEU A 88 6.16 15.77 -5.89
CA LEU A 88 6.87 16.58 -6.88
C LEU A 88 6.33 18.00 -7.02
N ARG A 89 5.02 18.22 -6.86
CA ARG A 89 4.39 19.55 -6.91
C ARG A 89 4.64 20.40 -5.67
N ILE A 90 5.02 19.78 -4.56
CA ILE A 90 5.31 20.43 -3.27
C ILE A 90 6.80 20.80 -3.13
N GLN A 91 7.64 20.39 -4.09
CA GLN A 91 9.07 20.75 -4.13
C GLN A 91 9.30 22.24 -4.36
#